data_AF-A0A933ZJM9-F1
#
_entry.id   AF-A0A933ZJM9-F1
#
_cell.length_a   1.000
_cell.length_b   1.000
_cell.length_c   1.000
_cell.angle_alpha   90.00
_cell.angle_beta   90.00
_cell.angle_gamma   90.00
#
_symmetry.space_group_name_H-M   'P 1'
#
loop_
_entity.id
_entity.type
_entity.pdbx_description
1 polymer ?
#
loop_
_entity_poly.entity_id
_entity_poly.type
_entity_poly.pdbx_seq_one_letter_code
_entity_poly.pdbx_strand_id
1 'polypeptide(L)'
;MHEPIRTTLAEIQDVLEAERVALRTLDLPGIELAAERKKQLEQRLRELGAKGPLAEDERLAVSKVRDAALANQLLLVHARSCVRGALALATGQSSEPYAHASSAGAGPLRVNLKG
;
A
#
# COMPACT_ATOMS: atom_id res chain seq x y z
N MET A 1 -9.17 -12.49 -25.62
CA MET A 1 -8.73 -13.53 -24.66
C MET A 1 -8.07 -12.84 -23.47
N HIS A 2 -8.87 -12.38 -22.50
CA HIS A 2 -8.45 -11.59 -21.32
C HIS A 2 -8.68 -12.32 -19.97
N GLU A 3 -9.32 -13.49 -20.03
CA GLU A 3 -9.64 -14.34 -18.90
C GLU A 3 -8.45 -14.68 -17.97
N PRO A 4 -7.23 -14.99 -18.46
CA PRO A 4 -6.12 -15.31 -17.56
C PRO A 4 -5.61 -14.12 -16.75
N ILE A 5 -5.75 -12.89 -17.27
CA ILE A 5 -5.39 -11.67 -16.53
C ILE A 5 -6.39 -11.44 -15.40
N ARG A 6 -7.69 -11.57 -15.70
CA ARG A 6 -8.76 -11.40 -14.71
C ARG A 6 -8.61 -12.39 -13.55
N THR A 7 -8.35 -13.67 -13.83
CA THR A 7 -8.12 -14.68 -12.80
C THR A 7 -6.90 -14.35 -11.95
N THR A 8 -5.79 -13.91 -12.57
CA THR A 8 -4.59 -13.52 -11.83
C THR A 8 -4.84 -12.31 -10.93
N LEU A 9 -5.63 -11.32 -11.37
CA LEU A 9 -6.01 -10.17 -10.54
C LEU A 9 -6.90 -10.55 -9.36
N ALA A 10 -7.82 -11.50 -9.55
CA ALA A 10 -8.63 -12.04 -8.45
C ALA A 10 -7.75 -12.76 -7.41
N GLU A 11 -6.82 -13.61 -7.86
CA GLU A 11 -5.86 -14.28 -6.97
C GLU A 11 -4.98 -13.27 -6.19
N ILE A 12 -4.57 -12.16 -6.82
CA ILE A 12 -3.84 -11.08 -6.13
C ILE A 12 -4.72 -10.43 -5.06
N GLN A 13 -5.99 -10.17 -5.36
CA GLN A 13 -6.92 -9.59 -4.40
C GLN A 13 -7.05 -10.49 -3.16
N ASP A 14 -7.20 -11.80 -3.35
CA ASP A 14 -7.30 -12.77 -2.24
C ASP A 14 -6.02 -12.79 -1.38
N VAL A 15 -4.85 -12.76 -2.03
CA VAL A 15 -3.57 -12.70 -1.31
C VAL A 15 -3.43 -11.40 -0.51
N LEU A 16 -3.90 -10.27 -1.04
CA LEU A 16 -3.88 -8.99 -0.33
C LEU A 16 -4.84 -8.98 0.87
N GLU A 17 -5.99 -9.65 0.78
CA GLU A 17 -6.90 -9.80 1.90
C GLU A 17 -6.32 -10.71 3.00
N ALA A 18 -5.71 -11.84 2.62
CA ALA A 18 -5.00 -12.71 3.54
C ALA A 18 -3.83 -12.00 4.23
N GLU A 19 -3.03 -11.24 3.47
CA GLU A 19 -1.95 -10.40 4.03
C GLU A 19 -2.48 -9.40 5.05
N ARG A 20 -3.64 -8.78 4.77
CA ARG A 20 -4.24 -7.82 5.71
C ARG A 20 -4.58 -8.45 7.05
N VAL A 21 -5.13 -9.67 7.02
CA VAL A 21 -5.42 -10.42 8.25
C VAL A 21 -4.11 -10.70 8.99
N ALA A 22 -3.09 -11.23 8.30
CA ALA A 22 -1.80 -11.54 8.89
C ALA A 22 -1.11 -10.30 9.50
N LEU A 23 -1.16 -9.15 8.82
CA LEU A 23 -0.64 -7.88 9.32
C LEU A 23 -1.37 -7.39 10.58
N ARG A 24 -2.69 -7.61 10.67
CA ARG A 24 -3.48 -7.24 11.85
C ARG A 24 -3.21 -8.17 13.05
N THR A 25 -2.94 -9.44 12.80
CA THR A 25 -2.66 -10.44 13.84
C THR A 25 -1.17 -10.61 14.13
N LEU A 26 -0.29 -9.86 13.46
CA LEU A 26 1.17 -9.99 13.53
C LEU A 26 1.67 -11.42 13.24
N ASP A 27 0.99 -12.10 12.31
CA ASP A 27 1.33 -13.46 11.89
C ASP A 27 2.49 -13.44 10.87
N LEU A 28 3.72 -13.60 11.38
CA LEU A 28 4.94 -13.58 10.56
C LEU A 28 4.93 -14.65 9.44
N PRO A 29 4.64 -15.94 9.71
CA PRO A 29 4.49 -16.95 8.65
C PRO A 29 3.47 -16.56 7.57
N GLY A 30 2.32 -15.99 7.98
CA GLY A 30 1.30 -15.51 7.06
C GLY A 30 1.79 -14.37 6.15
N ILE A 31 2.54 -13.42 6.72
CA ILE A 31 3.16 -12.31 5.97
C ILE A 31 4.19 -12.82 4.95
N GLU A 32 5.05 -13.76 5.35
CA GLU A 32 6.06 -14.35 4.47
C GLU A 32 5.42 -15.13 3.31
N LEU A 33 4.41 -15.95 3.60
CA LEU A 33 3.66 -16.67 2.59
C LEU A 33 2.98 -15.72 1.60
N ALA A 34 2.36 -14.64 2.10
CA ALA A 34 1.73 -13.64 1.23
C ALA A 34 2.77 -12.93 0.35
N ALA A 35 3.95 -12.60 0.88
CA ALA A 35 5.03 -11.99 0.12
C ALA A 35 5.49 -12.90 -1.03
N GLU A 36 5.63 -14.20 -0.78
CA GLU A 36 6.05 -15.15 -1.81
C GLU A 36 4.99 -15.35 -2.89
N ARG A 37 3.71 -15.49 -2.50
CA ARG A 37 2.60 -15.58 -3.47
C ARG A 37 2.49 -14.33 -4.35
N LYS A 38 2.71 -13.13 -3.79
CA LYS A 38 2.71 -11.89 -4.57
C LYS A 38 3.81 -11.88 -5.64
N LYS A 39 5.02 -12.35 -5.34
CA LYS A 39 6.10 -12.45 -6.33
C LYS A 39 5.73 -13.40 -7.48
N GLN A 40 5.16 -14.56 -7.17
CA GLN A 40 4.72 -15.53 -8.16
C GLN A 40 3.63 -14.95 -9.07
N LEU A 41 2.65 -14.25 -8.49
CA LEU A 41 1.57 -13.61 -9.24
C LEU A 41 2.06 -12.43 -10.08
N GLU A 42 3.03 -11.66 -9.59
CA GLU A 42 3.67 -10.60 -10.36
C GLU A 42 4.39 -11.18 -11.59
N GLN A 43 5.14 -12.26 -11.41
CA GLN A 43 5.81 -12.95 -12.51
C GLN A 43 4.78 -13.46 -13.54
N ARG A 44 3.68 -14.06 -13.07
CA ARG A 44 2.57 -14.50 -13.93
C ARG A 44 1.94 -13.34 -14.70
N LEU A 45 1.71 -12.18 -14.06
CA LEU A 45 1.21 -10.98 -14.74
C LEU A 45 2.18 -10.49 -15.83
N ARG A 46 3.50 -10.51 -15.56
CA ARG A 46 4.52 -10.12 -16.55
C ARG A 46 4.50 -11.06 -17.75
N GLU A 47 4.40 -12.36 -17.52
CA GLU A 47 4.33 -13.38 -18.58
C GLU A 47 3.07 -13.28 -19.41
N LEU A 48 1.94 -12.94 -18.77
CA LEU A 48 0.68 -12.74 -19.48
C LEU A 48 0.72 -11.52 -20.40
N GLY A 49 1.53 -10.50 -20.07
CA GLY A 49 1.88 -9.36 -20.93
C GLY A 49 0.68 -8.66 -21.55
N ALA A 50 0.32 -7.47 -21.08
CA ALA A 50 -0.80 -6.71 -21.67
C ALA A 50 -0.53 -6.37 -23.15
N LYS A 51 -1.12 -7.13 -24.07
CA LYS A 51 -1.01 -6.91 -25.53
C LYS A 51 -2.05 -5.91 -26.06
N GLY A 52 -2.39 -4.90 -25.27
CA GLY A 52 -3.40 -3.92 -25.61
C GLY A 52 -4.01 -3.23 -24.38
N PRO A 53 -4.92 -2.25 -24.60
CA PRO A 53 -5.65 -1.60 -23.52
C PRO A 53 -6.52 -2.61 -22.77
N LEU A 54 -6.56 -2.47 -21.44
CA LEU A 54 -7.39 -3.29 -20.56
C LEU A 54 -8.88 -3.10 -20.88
N ALA A 55 -9.65 -4.18 -20.82
CA ALA A 55 -11.10 -4.14 -20.84
C ALA A 55 -11.65 -3.50 -19.54
N GLU A 56 -12.91 -3.04 -19.55
CA GLU A 56 -13.50 -2.35 -18.38
C GLU A 56 -13.52 -3.20 -17.11
N ASP A 57 -13.83 -4.48 -17.25
CA ASP A 57 -13.83 -5.45 -16.15
C ASP A 57 -12.42 -5.67 -15.58
N GLU A 58 -11.39 -5.68 -16.42
CA GLU A 58 -10.00 -5.75 -15.98
C GLU A 58 -9.58 -4.47 -15.26
N ARG A 59 -9.99 -3.29 -15.76
CA ARG A 59 -9.75 -2.00 -15.08
C ARG A 59 -10.36 -1.99 -13.68
N LEU A 60 -11.59 -2.47 -13.54
CA LEU A 60 -12.26 -2.59 -12.24
C LEU A 60 -11.49 -3.55 -11.31
N ALA A 61 -11.01 -4.69 -11.82
CA ALA A 61 -10.21 -5.63 -11.04
C ALA A 61 -8.88 -5.02 -10.59
N VAL A 62 -8.18 -4.28 -11.47
CA VAL A 62 -6.96 -3.54 -11.12
C VAL A 62 -7.24 -2.49 -10.04
N SER A 63 -8.36 -1.76 -10.11
CA SER A 63 -8.73 -0.79 -9.08
C SER A 63 -8.89 -1.47 -7.72
N LYS A 64 -9.58 -2.62 -7.66
CA LYS A 64 -9.77 -3.37 -6.40
C LYS A 64 -8.44 -3.84 -5.81
N VAL A 65 -7.56 -4.39 -6.64
CA VAL A 65 -6.21 -4.79 -6.24
C VAL A 65 -5.43 -3.60 -5.68
N ARG A 66 -5.48 -2.44 -6.35
CA ARG A 66 -4.82 -1.21 -5.90
C ARG A 66 -5.34 -0.77 -4.54
N ASP A 67 -6.65 -0.71 -4.37
CA ASP A 67 -7.27 -0.25 -3.13
C ASP A 67 -6.93 -1.20 -1.97
N ALA A 68 -6.89 -2.51 -2.24
CA ALA A 68 -6.47 -3.50 -1.26
C ALA A 68 -4.99 -3.37 -0.86
N ALA A 69 -4.11 -3.12 -1.82
CA ALA A 69 -2.68 -2.92 -1.59
C ALA A 69 -2.41 -1.63 -0.79
N LEU A 70 -3.13 -0.54 -1.08
CA LEU A 70 -3.05 0.71 -0.33
C LEU A 70 -3.44 0.53 1.14
N ALA A 71 -4.50 -0.24 1.41
CA ALA A 71 -4.90 -0.54 2.79
C ALA A 71 -3.80 -1.28 3.56
N ASN A 72 -3.12 -2.25 2.93
CA ASN A 72 -2.02 -2.98 3.56
C ASN A 72 -0.79 -2.08 3.76
N GLN A 73 -0.50 -1.20 2.79
CA GLN A 73 0.59 -0.22 2.92
C GLN A 73 0.37 0.72 4.11
N LEU A 74 -0.86 1.18 4.34
CA LEU A 74 -1.17 2.02 5.50
C LEU A 74 -0.87 1.31 6.83
N LEU A 75 -1.21 0.03 6.95
CA LEU A 75 -0.87 -0.77 8.14
C LEU A 75 0.65 -0.85 8.36
N LEU A 76 1.41 -1.13 7.31
CA LEU A 76 2.87 -1.22 7.38
C LEU A 76 3.53 0.12 7.73
N VAL A 77 3.04 1.21 7.13
CA VAL A 77 3.53 2.57 7.44
C VAL A 77 3.24 2.90 8.90
N HIS A 78 2.03 2.61 9.38
CA HIS A 78 1.66 2.84 10.77
C HIS A 78 2.54 2.02 11.73
N ALA A 79 2.69 0.71 11.50
CA ALA A 79 3.54 -0.17 12.29
C ALA A 79 4.99 0.34 12.34
N ARG A 80 5.56 0.74 11.19
CA ARG A 80 6.90 1.32 11.11
C ARG A 80 7.01 2.61 11.93
N SER A 81 6.02 3.49 11.87
CA SER A 81 6.01 4.73 12.64
C SER A 81 5.96 4.48 14.15
N CYS A 82 5.16 3.51 14.61
CA CYS A 82 5.11 3.10 16.03
C CYS A 82 6.48 2.61 16.51
N VAL A 83 7.15 1.73 15.75
CA VAL A 83 8.48 1.22 16.09
C VAL A 83 9.51 2.36 16.10
N ARG A 84 9.47 3.28 15.13
CA ARG A 84 10.37 4.45 15.11
C ARG A 84 10.17 5.35 16.33
N GLY A 85 8.92 5.61 16.73
CA GLY A 85 8.60 6.38 17.94
C GLY A 85 9.14 5.71 19.20
N ALA A 86 8.93 4.40 19.34
CA ALA A 86 9.46 3.63 20.46
C ALA A 86 11.00 3.68 20.53
N LEU A 87 11.68 3.52 19.39
CA LEU A 87 13.14 3.62 19.31
C LEU A 87 13.66 5.04 19.60
N ALA A 88 12.98 6.08 19.11
CA ALA A 88 13.35 7.46 19.40
C ALA A 88 13.26 7.76 20.91
N LEU A 89 12.18 7.31 21.56
CA LEU A 89 12.03 7.42 23.02
C LEU A 89 13.13 6.65 23.77
N ALA A 90 13.43 5.42 23.34
CA ALA A 90 14.47 4.61 23.96
C ALA A 90 15.89 5.17 23.79
N THR A 91 16.15 5.92 22.70
CA THR A 91 17.48 6.46 22.38
C THR A 91 17.65 7.93 22.74
N GLY A 92 16.63 8.57 23.33
CA GLY A 92 16.66 10.00 23.68
C GLY A 92 16.67 10.93 22.45
N GLN A 93 16.30 10.42 21.27
CA GLN A 93 16.13 11.22 20.07
C GLN A 93 14.76 11.90 20.09
N SER A 94 14.67 13.14 19.59
CA SER A 94 13.37 13.79 19.41
C SER A 94 12.49 12.96 18.48
N SER A 95 11.49 12.31 19.07
CA SER A 95 10.39 11.69 18.33
C SER A 95 9.50 12.82 17.81
N GLU A 96 9.63 13.19 16.53
CA GLU A 96 8.57 13.95 15.85
C GLU A 96 7.28 13.13 15.94
N PRO A 97 6.28 13.56 16.74
CA PRO A 97 5.03 12.83 16.83
C PRO A 97 4.27 13.05 15.53
N TYR A 98 3.75 11.97 14.95
CA TYR A 98 2.81 11.90 13.82
C TYR A 98 2.48 13.26 13.20
N ALA A 99 3.43 13.88 12.50
CA ALA A 99 3.18 15.12 11.81
C ALA A 99 2.24 14.75 10.66
N HIS A 100 1.01 15.23 10.74
CA HIS A 100 0.09 15.32 9.62
C HIS A 100 0.87 15.81 8.40
N ALA A 101 1.25 14.90 7.51
CA ALA A 101 1.60 15.22 6.13
C ALA A 101 0.29 15.56 5.40
N SER A 102 -0.38 16.63 5.84
CA SER A 102 -1.62 17.17 5.26
C SER A 102 -1.82 18.60 5.77
N SER A 103 -0.91 19.51 5.40
CA SER A 103 -1.18 20.92 5.04
C SER A 103 0.13 21.76 5.02
N ALA A 104 1.13 21.38 4.22
CA ALA A 104 2.18 22.32 3.80
C ALA A 104 1.74 22.99 2.48
N GLY A 105 0.64 23.73 2.58
CA GLY A 105 0.01 24.46 1.50
C GLY A 105 -0.70 25.67 2.09
N ALA A 106 0.06 26.59 2.68
CA ALA A 106 -0.24 28.00 2.90
C ALA A 106 0.85 28.57 3.82
N GLY A 107 1.98 28.98 3.24
CA GLY A 107 2.78 29.99 3.92
C GLY A 107 1.90 31.23 4.13
N PRO A 108 2.03 31.96 5.26
CA PRO A 108 1.24 33.17 5.47
C PRO A 108 1.57 34.18 4.37
N LEU A 109 0.62 34.43 3.47
CA LEU A 109 0.67 35.52 2.50
C LEU A 109 0.74 36.83 3.30
N ARG A 110 1.94 37.41 3.39
CA ARG A 110 2.12 38.78 3.89
C ARG A 110 1.54 39.74 2.86
N VAL A 111 0.29 40.13 3.04
CA VAL A 111 -0.32 41.22 2.27
C VAL A 111 0.25 42.53 2.81
N ASN A 112 1.22 43.10 2.10
CA ASN A 112 1.66 44.47 2.37
C ASN A 112 0.59 45.42 1.82
N LEU A 113 -0.33 45.84 2.68
CA LEU A 113 -1.17 47.02 2.43
C LEU A 113 -0.35 48.26 2.79
N LYS A 114 0.31 48.85 1.79
CA LYS A 114 0.67 50.27 1.84
C LYS A 114 -0.23 50.99 0.86
N GLY A 115 -0.94 52.00 1.38
CA GLY A 115 -1.78 52.92 0.63
C GLY A 115 -0.99 53.91 -0.20
#